data_AF-A0A914ESX1-F1
#
_entry.id   AF-A0A914ESX1-F1
#
_cell.length_a   1.000
_cell.length_b   1.000
_cell.length_c   1.000
_cell.angle_alpha   90.00
_cell.angle_beta   90.00
_cell.angle_gamma   90.00
#
_symmetry.space_group_name_H-M   'P 1'
#
loop_
_entity.id
_entity.type
_entity.pdbx_description
1 polymer ?
#
loop_
_entity_poly.entity_id
_entity_poly.type
_entity_poly.pdbx_seq_one_letter_code
_entity_poly.pdbx_strand_id
1 'polypeptide(L)'
;MYSWKMPTKSRLQDEKSGGIETSAKSSSAVGPCVNGLCPNGYDCIGNKCYKSNKNPVAKAIGPCVNLRCPAGYKCNLSDNQCYA
;
A
#
# COMPACT_ATOMS: atom_id res chain seq x y z
N MET A 1 -41.99 28.68 -24.61
CA MET A 1 -41.07 28.69 -23.45
C MET A 1 -40.55 27.26 -23.31
N TYR A 2 -39.35 26.97 -23.80
CA TYR A 2 -38.85 25.61 -23.93
C TYR A 2 -38.21 25.15 -22.62
N SER A 3 -38.75 24.08 -22.03
CA SER A 3 -38.22 23.44 -20.82
C SER A 3 -36.94 22.66 -21.15
N TRP A 4 -35.78 23.19 -20.75
CA TRP A 4 -34.51 22.46 -20.81
C TRP A 4 -34.29 21.73 -19.48
N LYS A 5 -34.67 20.44 -19.47
CA LYS A 5 -34.35 19.50 -18.39
C LYS A 5 -33.13 18.70 -18.84
N MET A 6 -31.97 19.04 -18.32
CA MET A 6 -30.71 18.35 -18.63
C MET A 6 -30.63 17.03 -17.87
N PRO A 7 -30.34 15.88 -18.52
CA PRO A 7 -29.90 14.68 -17.84
C PRO A 7 -28.36 14.60 -17.85
N THR A 8 -27.70 15.01 -16.76
CA THR A 8 -26.26 14.80 -16.61
C THR A 8 -25.99 13.41 -16.01
N LYS A 9 -26.17 12.36 -16.82
CA LYS A 9 -25.58 11.05 -16.51
C LYS A 9 -24.27 10.89 -17.29
N SER A 10 -23.17 11.20 -16.63
CA SER A 10 -21.80 10.75 -16.95
C SER A 10 -20.95 11.28 -15.79
N ARG A 11 -20.18 10.51 -15.03
CA ARG A 11 -19.34 9.37 -15.36
C ARG A 11 -18.85 8.82 -14.02
N LEU A 12 -19.06 7.53 -13.80
CA LEU A 12 -18.21 6.61 -13.04
C LEU A 12 -17.24 7.28 -12.05
N GLN A 13 -17.62 7.36 -10.78
CA GLN A 13 -16.66 7.34 -9.67
C GLN A 13 -16.61 5.92 -9.09
N ASP A 14 -16.43 4.95 -9.97
CA ASP A 14 -15.75 3.69 -9.68
C ASP A 14 -14.24 3.90 -9.91
N GLU A 15 -13.66 4.89 -9.23
CA GLU A 15 -12.24 4.85 -8.90
C GLU A 15 -12.09 3.93 -7.67
N LYS A 16 -12.23 2.63 -7.93
CA LYS A 16 -11.42 1.66 -7.21
C LYS A 16 -10.00 1.80 -7.76
N SER A 17 -9.19 2.65 -7.13
CA SER A 17 -7.74 2.51 -7.26
C SER A 17 -7.02 3.26 -6.14
N GLY A 18 -6.04 2.57 -5.55
CA GLY A 18 -4.98 3.20 -4.77
C GLY A 18 -5.36 3.51 -3.33
N GLY A 19 -5.12 2.55 -2.44
CA GLY A 19 -5.15 2.78 -1.01
C GLY A 19 -4.33 4.01 -0.64
N ILE A 20 -4.96 4.93 0.08
CA ILE A 20 -4.29 5.95 0.88
C ILE A 20 -3.19 5.30 1.72
N GLU A 21 -1.97 5.53 1.28
CA GLU A 21 -0.74 5.25 2.01
C GLU A 21 -0.57 6.29 3.12
N THR A 22 -1.56 6.44 3.99
CA THR A 22 -1.36 7.17 5.24
C THR A 22 -0.65 6.22 6.19
N SER A 23 0.66 6.41 6.23
CA SER A 23 1.57 6.11 7.32
C SER A 23 0.95 6.46 8.69
N ALA A 24 0.07 5.61 9.17
CA ALA A 24 -0.48 5.64 10.52
C ALA A 24 -0.79 4.19 10.89
N LYS A 25 0.25 3.49 11.33
CA LYS A 25 0.23 2.52 12.42
C LYS A 25 -1.18 2.13 12.88
N SER A 26 -1.79 1.16 12.20
CA SER A 26 -2.89 0.39 12.77
C SER A 26 -2.96 -0.94 12.05
N SER A 27 -2.73 -2.01 12.79
CA SER A 27 -2.92 -3.41 12.37
C SER A 27 -4.40 -3.72 12.13
N SER A 28 -5.09 -2.89 11.35
CA SER A 28 -6.51 -3.04 11.03
C SER A 28 -6.61 -3.91 9.79
N ALA A 29 -7.33 -5.03 9.92
CA ALA A 29 -7.66 -5.89 8.80
C ALA A 29 -8.28 -5.06 7.67
N VAL A 30 -7.72 -5.18 6.46
CA VAL A 30 -8.18 -4.45 5.27
C VAL A 30 -9.55 -4.95 4.79
N GLY A 31 -9.85 -6.23 5.04
CA GLY A 31 -11.13 -6.83 4.69
C GLY A 31 -11.16 -8.33 4.97
N PRO A 32 -12.25 -9.03 4.63
CA PRO A 32 -12.29 -10.48 4.65
C PRO A 32 -11.43 -11.07 3.52
N CYS A 33 -10.97 -12.30 3.69
CA CYS A 33 -10.29 -13.01 2.61
C CYS A 33 -11.28 -13.36 1.50
N VAL A 34 -10.90 -13.12 0.25
CA VAL A 34 -11.72 -13.48 -0.91
C VAL A 34 -11.19 -14.80 -1.45
N ASN A 35 -11.96 -15.87 -1.32
CA ASN A 35 -11.55 -17.20 -1.77
C ASN A 35 -10.23 -17.70 -1.11
N GLY A 36 -10.01 -17.34 0.16
CA GLY A 36 -8.77 -17.66 0.88
C GLY A 36 -7.55 -16.82 0.45
N LEU A 37 -7.73 -15.86 -0.45
CA LEU A 37 -6.68 -15.01 -1.00
C LEU A 37 -6.92 -13.54 -0.64
N CYS A 38 -5.81 -12.81 -0.58
CA CYS A 38 -5.79 -11.37 -0.34
C CYS A 38 -5.03 -10.68 -1.48
N PRO A 39 -5.28 -9.39 -1.73
CA PRO A 39 -4.54 -8.61 -2.73
C PRO A 39 -3.03 -8.62 -2.46
N ASN A 40 -2.24 -8.29 -3.48
CA ASN A 40 -0.78 -8.37 -3.39
C ASN A 40 -0.25 -7.48 -2.25
N GLY A 41 0.67 -8.01 -1.42
CA GLY A 41 1.13 -7.36 -0.19
C GLY A 41 0.23 -7.57 1.04
N TYR A 42 -0.75 -8.48 0.98
CA TYR A 42 -1.63 -8.84 2.09
C TYR A 42 -1.67 -10.36 2.33
N ASP A 43 -1.76 -10.77 3.59
CA ASP A 43 -1.88 -12.17 4.02
C ASP A 43 -3.25 -12.46 4.63
N CYS A 44 -3.80 -13.63 4.31
CA CYS A 44 -5.05 -14.11 4.90
C CYS A 44 -4.78 -14.81 6.23
N ILE A 45 -5.18 -14.20 7.35
CA ILE A 45 -5.07 -14.78 8.69
C ILE A 45 -6.48 -14.84 9.28
N GLY A 46 -7.00 -16.05 9.56
CA GLY A 46 -8.31 -16.21 10.22
C GLY A 46 -9.47 -15.49 9.52
N ASN A 47 -9.62 -15.67 8.20
CA ASN A 47 -10.64 -15.03 7.35
C ASN A 47 -10.53 -13.50 7.19
N LYS A 48 -9.45 -12.88 7.64
CA LYS A 48 -9.17 -11.46 7.46
C LYS A 48 -7.86 -11.25 6.73
N CYS A 49 -7.85 -10.30 5.80
CA CYS A 49 -6.66 -9.83 5.12
C CYS A 49 -5.94 -8.82 5.99
N TYR A 50 -4.73 -9.16 6.39
CA TYR A 50 -3.81 -8.27 7.08
C TYR A 50 -2.75 -7.82 6.09
N LYS A 51 -2.22 -6.60 6.27
CA LYS A 51 -1.06 -6.18 5.50
C LYS A 51 0.06 -7.17 5.81
N SER A 52 0.59 -7.80 4.77
CA SER A 52 1.66 -8.77 4.89
C SER A 52 2.85 -8.03 5.44
N ASN A 53 3.14 -8.21 6.74
CA ASN A 53 4.35 -7.70 7.35
C ASN A 53 5.53 -8.57 6.91
N LYS A 54 5.74 -8.75 5.60
CA LYS A 54 7.02 -9.20 5.05
C LYS A 54 8.03 -8.07 5.26
N ASN A 55 8.42 -7.95 6.51
CA ASN A 55 9.02 -6.79 7.14
C ASN A 55 8.15 -5.53 6.98
N PRO A 56 7.99 -4.67 8.00
CA PRO A 56 7.95 -3.27 7.65
C PRO A 56 9.23 -3.06 6.86
N VAL A 57 9.15 -2.81 5.55
CA VAL A 57 10.28 -2.26 4.82
C VAL A 57 10.65 -1.06 5.67
N ALA A 58 11.70 -1.20 6.50
CA ALA A 58 12.23 -0.10 7.28
C ALA A 58 12.31 1.01 6.24
N LYS A 59 11.56 2.09 6.43
CA LYS A 59 11.28 3.03 5.35
C LYS A 59 12.62 3.34 4.67
N ALA A 60 12.79 2.89 3.42
CA ALA A 60 14.09 2.93 2.78
C ALA A 60 14.48 4.41 2.75
N ILE A 61 15.54 4.77 3.47
CA ILE A 61 15.96 6.17 3.55
C ILE A 61 16.54 6.64 2.21
N GLY A 62 17.01 5.69 1.40
CA GLY A 62 17.58 5.93 0.08
C GLY A 62 18.38 4.72 -0.41
N PRO A 63 18.95 4.82 -1.62
CA PRO A 63 19.85 3.80 -2.14
C PRO A 63 21.18 3.80 -1.38
N CYS A 64 21.90 2.68 -1.42
CA CYS A 64 23.24 2.62 -0.85
C CYS A 64 24.22 3.45 -1.68
N VAL A 65 24.96 4.34 -1.03
CA VAL A 65 26.01 5.14 -1.68
C VAL A 65 27.35 4.51 -1.33
N ASN A 66 28.10 4.04 -2.33
CA ASN A 66 29.35 3.29 -2.11
C ASN A 66 29.20 2.12 -1.11
N LEU A 67 28.10 1.36 -1.22
CA LEU A 67 27.77 0.23 -0.32
C LEU A 67 27.64 0.63 1.17
N ARG A 68 27.48 1.93 1.45
CA ARG A 68 27.33 2.49 2.79
C ARG A 68 26.04 3.27 2.92
N CYS A 69 25.57 3.31 4.16
CA CYS A 69 24.42 4.07 4.59
C CYS A 69 24.88 5.04 5.70
N PRO A 70 24.10 6.11 5.98
CA PRO A 70 24.36 6.99 7.12
C PRO A 70 24.40 6.23 8.45
N ALA A 71 24.95 6.85 9.48
CA ALA A 71 25.15 6.23 10.78
C ALA A 71 23.84 5.68 11.36
N GLY A 72 23.86 4.42 11.80
CA GLY A 72 22.68 3.71 12.31
C GLY A 72 21.84 2.99 11.25
N TYR A 73 22.26 3.00 9.98
CA TYR A 73 21.56 2.32 8.90
C TYR A 73 22.41 1.21 8.26
N LYS A 74 21.76 0.16 7.78
CA LYS A 74 22.40 -0.98 7.11
C LYS A 74 21.98 -1.01 5.64
N CYS A 75 22.98 -1.19 4.77
CA CYS A 75 22.73 -1.43 3.35
C CYS A 75 22.27 -2.87 3.14
N ASN A 76 21.13 -3.04 2.50
CA ASN A 76 20.70 -4.33 1.98
C ASN A 76 21.14 -4.43 0.51
N LEU A 77 22.06 -5.36 0.24
CA LEU A 77 22.65 -5.58 -1.08
C LEU A 77 21.68 -6.22 -2.08
N SER A 78 20.60 -6.85 -1.61
CA SER A 78 19.60 -7.48 -2.48
C SER A 78 18.74 -6.44 -3.20
N ASP A 79 18.43 -5.33 -2.54
CA ASP A 79 17.58 -4.25 -3.08
C ASP A 79 18.37 -2.94 -3.30
N ASN A 80 19.66 -2.91 -2.94
CA ASN A 80 20.52 -1.72 -2.90
C ASN A 80 19.91 -0.56 -2.10
N GLN A 81 19.17 -0.86 -1.03
CA GLN A 81 18.46 0.11 -0.20
C GLN A 81 19.00 0.15 1.23
N CYS A 82 18.98 1.35 1.81
CA CYS A 82 19.37 1.61 3.19
C CYS A 82 18.18 1.52 4.15
N TYR A 83 18.33 0.72 5.18
CA TYR A 83 17.32 0.42 6.21
C TYR A 83 17.82 0.78 7.61
N ALA A 84 16.91 1.18 8.49
CA ALA A 84 17.21 1.47 9.90
C ALA A 84 17.42 0.18 10.71
#